data_AF-A0A662WEP7-F1
#
_entry.id   AF-A0A662WEP7-F1
#
_cell.length_a   1.000
_cell.length_b   1.000
_cell.length_c   1.000
_cell.angle_alpha   90.00
_cell.angle_beta   90.00
_cell.angle_gamma   90.00
#
_symmetry.space_group_name_H-M   'P 1'
#
loop_
_entity.id
_entity.type
_entity.pdbx_description
1 polymer ?
#
loop_
_entity_poly.entity_id
_entity_poly.type
_entity_poly.pdbx_seq_one_letter_code
_entity_poly.pdbx_strand_id
1 'polypeptide(L)'
;FFVFNFAISWGPVCWIYPAEIFPLSVRAPAVALSTASNWAMGAVMTEVVKLFPSLNINGVFFLFAALCAISGVFVFFFCPETKGIMLEDIEALFHGKGNVQKNDKSPAFEQIQSPVDAA
;
A
#
# COMPACT_ATOMS: atom_id res chain seq x y z
N PHE A 1 17.50 8.30 9.80
CA PHE A 1 16.83 7.00 10.05
C PHE A 1 15.36 7.01 9.66
N PHE A 2 14.50 7.88 10.23
CA PHE A 2 13.07 7.95 9.88
C PHE A 2 12.79 8.12 8.38
N VAL A 3 13.35 9.15 7.74
CA VAL A 3 13.11 9.46 6.31
C VAL A 3 13.53 8.31 5.39
N PHE A 4 14.66 7.65 5.68
CA PHE A 4 15.14 6.51 4.90
C PHE A 4 14.17 5.33 4.97
N ASN A 5 13.75 4.92 6.17
CA ASN A 5 12.79 3.82 6.35
C ASN A 5 11.44 4.16 5.71
N PHE A 6 10.98 5.39 5.83
CA PHE A 6 9.75 5.85 5.20
C PHE A 6 9.85 5.78 3.67
N ALA A 7 10.96 6.26 3.10
CA ALA A 7 11.17 6.30 1.66
C ALA A 7 11.20 4.91 1.01
N ILE A 8 11.67 3.88 1.70
CA ILE A 8 11.70 2.50 1.16
C ILE A 8 10.42 1.71 1.42
N SER A 9 9.59 2.13 2.38
CA SER A 9 8.35 1.42 2.76
C SER A 9 7.12 2.20 2.31
N TRP A 10 6.58 3.05 3.19
CA TRP A 10 5.37 3.84 2.94
C TRP A 10 5.46 4.85 1.81
N GLY A 11 6.65 5.22 1.33
CA GLY A 11 6.82 6.03 0.13
C GLY A 11 6.20 5.36 -1.10
N PRO A 12 6.79 4.25 -1.62
CA PRO A 12 6.30 3.57 -2.81
C PRO A 12 5.14 2.61 -2.52
N VAL A 13 5.15 1.90 -1.39
CA VAL A 13 4.22 0.79 -1.14
C VAL A 13 2.78 1.30 -1.01
N CYS A 14 2.56 2.50 -0.46
CA CYS A 14 1.21 3.04 -0.30
C CYS A 14 0.49 3.33 -1.64
N TRP A 15 1.24 3.50 -2.73
CA TRP A 15 0.68 3.72 -4.07
C TRP A 15 0.60 2.43 -4.87
N ILE A 16 1.57 1.52 -4.68
CA ILE A 16 1.61 0.24 -5.37
C ILE A 16 0.52 -0.69 -4.86
N TYR A 17 0.36 -0.80 -3.54
CA TYR A 17 -0.53 -1.79 -2.95
C TYR A 17 -2.00 -1.62 -3.39
N PRO A 18 -2.62 -0.42 -3.36
CA PRO A 18 -3.96 -0.20 -3.89
C PRO A 18 -4.08 -0.55 -5.38
N ALA A 19 -3.02 -0.36 -6.17
CA ALA A 19 -3.04 -0.71 -7.59
C ALA A 19 -3.03 -2.23 -7.82
N GLU A 20 -2.49 -3.01 -6.90
CA GLU A 20 -2.39 -4.48 -6.99
C GLU A 20 -3.62 -5.20 -6.42
N ILE A 21 -4.15 -4.76 -5.28
CA ILE A 21 -5.29 -5.39 -4.59
C ILE A 21 -6.60 -5.33 -5.38
N PHE A 22 -6.85 -4.26 -6.14
CA PHE A 22 -8.13 -4.10 -6.82
C PHE A 22 -8.18 -4.85 -8.16
N PRO A 23 -9.28 -5.60 -8.42
CA PRO A 23 -9.44 -6.29 -9.69
C PRO A 23 -9.57 -5.32 -10.85
N LEU A 24 -9.15 -5.76 -12.04
CA LEU A 24 -9.01 -4.92 -13.24
C LEU A 24 -10.28 -4.12 -13.58
N SER A 25 -11.46 -4.72 -13.37
CA SER A 25 -12.76 -4.13 -13.70
C SER A 25 -13.11 -2.87 -12.89
N VAL A 26 -12.66 -2.78 -11.63
CA VAL A 26 -12.98 -1.68 -10.70
C VAL A 26 -11.76 -0.91 -10.21
N ARG A 27 -10.57 -1.24 -10.72
CA ARG A 27 -9.30 -0.65 -10.26
C ARG A 27 -9.29 0.87 -10.36
N ALA A 28 -9.67 1.43 -11.51
CA ALA A 28 -9.63 2.87 -11.73
C ALA A 28 -10.47 3.67 -10.70
N PRO A 29 -11.76 3.37 -10.48
CA PRO A 29 -12.54 4.07 -9.46
C PRO A 29 -12.08 3.75 -8.03
N ALA A 30 -11.62 2.54 -7.73
CA ALA A 30 -11.15 2.16 -6.40
C ALA A 30 -9.84 2.86 -6.02
N VAL A 31 -8.87 2.93 -6.94
CA VAL A 31 -7.61 3.66 -6.76
C VAL A 31 -7.87 5.17 -6.64
N ALA A 32 -8.82 5.72 -7.40
CA ALA A 32 -9.24 7.11 -7.26
C ALA A 32 -9.81 7.41 -5.87
N LEU A 33 -10.66 6.52 -5.33
CA LEU A 33 -11.20 6.66 -3.98
C LEU A 33 -10.12 6.55 -2.90
N SER A 34 -9.16 5.63 -3.07
CA SER A 34 -7.98 5.52 -2.19
C SER A 34 -7.17 6.81 -2.18
N THR A 35 -6.93 7.38 -3.36
CA THR A 35 -6.20 8.64 -3.51
C THR A 35 -6.97 9.81 -2.89
N ALA A 36 -8.28 9.91 -3.12
CA ALA A 36 -9.13 10.92 -2.49
C ALA A 36 -9.12 10.82 -0.97
N SER A 37 -9.15 9.59 -0.43
CA SER A 37 -9.07 9.34 1.01
C SER A 37 -7.71 9.76 1.59
N ASN A 38 -6.61 9.53 0.87
CA ASN A 38 -5.29 10.02 1.24
C ASN A 38 -5.24 11.56 1.35
N TRP A 39 -5.79 12.27 0.35
CA TRP A 39 -5.87 13.73 0.38
C TRP A 39 -6.79 14.24 1.50
N ALA A 40 -7.93 13.58 1.73
CA ALA A 40 -8.83 13.91 2.83
C ALA A 40 -8.15 13.74 4.20
N MET A 41 -7.39 12.66 4.39
CA MET A 41 -6.59 12.46 5.60
C MET A 41 -5.52 13.55 5.75
N GLY A 42 -4.91 14.00 4.65
CA GLY A 42 -4.00 15.16 4.64
C GLY A 42 -4.67 16.45 5.14
N ALA A 43 -5.92 16.70 4.75
CA ALA A 43 -6.71 17.82 5.26
C ALA A 43 -6.97 17.69 6.78
N VAL A 44 -7.34 16.49 7.24
CA VAL A 44 -7.52 16.22 8.69
C VAL A 44 -6.22 16.43 9.46
N MET A 45 -5.08 16.00 8.92
CA MET A 45 -3.78 16.20 9.58
C MET A 45 -3.45 17.69 9.77
N THR A 46 -3.91 18.56 8.87
CA THR A 46 -3.72 20.01 9.02
C THR A 46 -4.45 20.55 10.26
N GLU A 47 -5.63 20.01 10.57
CA GLU A 47 -6.36 20.35 11.79
C GLU A 47 -5.70 19.75 13.04
N VAL A 48 -5.16 18.53 12.94
CA VAL A 48 -4.41 17.90 14.04
C VAL A 48 -3.15 18.68 14.40
N VAL A 49 -2.48 19.29 13.43
CA VAL A 49 -1.31 20.17 13.68
C VAL A 49 -1.69 21.39 14.53
N LYS A 50 -2.94 21.88 14.48
CA LYS A 50 -3.40 22.97 15.35
C LYS A 50 -3.49 22.57 16.83
N LEU A 51 -3.48 21.27 17.14
CA LEU A 51 -3.43 20.74 18.51
C LEU A 51 -1.99 20.64 19.05
N PHE A 52 -0.96 20.82 18.22
CA PHE A 52 0.44 20.71 18.63
C PHE A 52 0.90 21.76 19.65
N PRO A 53 0.34 22.98 19.74
CA PRO A 53 0.65 23.88 20.86
C PRO A 53 0.16 23.34 22.21
N SER A 54 -0.92 22.55 22.20
CA SER A 54 -1.52 21.95 23.39
C SER A 54 -0.86 20.61 23.76
N LEU A 55 -0.44 19.83 22.75
CA LEU A 55 0.38 18.64 22.92
C LEU A 55 1.85 19.03 22.87
N ASN A 56 2.52 19.11 24.02
CA ASN A 56 3.98 19.21 24.10
C ASN A 56 4.68 18.32 23.05
N ILE A 57 5.88 18.71 22.61
CA ILE A 57 6.64 18.01 21.55
C ILE A 57 6.66 16.48 21.71
N ASN A 58 6.82 15.98 22.94
CA ASN A 58 6.82 14.55 23.26
C ASN A 58 5.46 13.89 22.96
N GLY A 59 4.35 14.56 23.27
CA GLY A 59 3.00 14.07 23.01
C GLY A 59 2.72 13.90 21.51
N VAL A 60 3.24 14.80 20.67
CA VAL A 60 3.13 14.70 19.22
C VAL A 60 3.88 13.46 18.70
N PHE A 61 5.10 13.22 19.18
CA PHE A 61 5.85 12.01 18.82
C PHE A 61 5.17 10.72 19.28
N PHE A 62 4.57 10.69 20.49
CA PHE A 62 3.80 9.54 20.95
C PHE A 62 2.53 9.30 20.12
N LEU A 63 1.85 10.37 19.69
CA LEU A 63 0.68 10.27 18.82
C LEU A 63 1.04 9.68 17.46
N PHE A 64 2.11 10.15 16.82
CA PHE A 64 2.59 9.57 15.57
C PHE A 64 3.09 8.13 15.75
N ALA A 65 3.80 7.82 16.84
CA ALA A 65 4.25 6.47 17.14
C ALA A 65 3.06 5.49 17.31
N ALA A 66 1.99 5.92 18.00
CA ALA A 66 0.77 5.13 18.14
C ALA A 66 0.08 4.89 16.80
N LEU A 67 -0.05 5.92 15.96
CA LEU A 67 -0.61 5.78 14.61
C LEU A 67 0.21 4.84 13.73
N CYS A 68 1.54 4.94 13.77
CA CYS A 68 2.43 4.02 13.06
C CYS A 68 2.28 2.58 13.56
N ALA A 69 2.16 2.37 14.88
CA ALA A 69 1.94 1.03 15.45
C ALA A 69 0.59 0.44 15.02
N ILE A 70 -0.48 1.22 15.05
CA ILE A 70 -1.81 0.81 14.56
C ILE A 70 -1.74 0.44 13.07
N SER A 71 -1.07 1.26 12.27
CA SER A 71 -0.85 0.98 10.85
C SER A 71 -0.07 -0.32 10.63
N GLY A 72 0.98 -0.57 11.41
CA GLY A 72 1.75 -1.82 11.34
C GLY A 72 0.92 -3.05 11.70
N VAL A 73 0.10 -2.97 12.75
CA VAL A 73 -0.82 -4.05 13.13
C VAL A 73 -1.86 -4.30 12.02
N PHE A 74 -2.42 -3.24 11.45
CA PHE A 74 -3.36 -3.36 10.34
C PHE A 74 -2.74 -4.09 9.15
N VAL A 75 -1.53 -3.70 8.74
CA VAL A 75 -0.83 -4.35 7.64
C VAL A 75 -0.57 -5.82 7.96
N PHE A 76 -0.09 -6.13 9.17
CA PHE A 76 0.23 -7.51 9.55
C PHE A 76 -0.97 -8.47 9.47
N PHE A 77 -2.18 -8.02 9.82
CA PHE A 77 -3.36 -8.90 9.87
C PHE A 77 -4.27 -8.83 8.63
N PHE A 78 -4.38 -7.67 7.98
CA PHE A 78 -5.39 -7.43 6.93
C PHE A 78 -4.81 -7.30 5.53
N CYS A 79 -3.49 -7.17 5.38
CA CYS A 79 -2.80 -6.92 4.12
C CYS A 79 -2.08 -8.20 3.68
N PRO A 80 -2.72 -9.08 2.88
CA PRO A 80 -2.04 -10.25 2.35
C PRO A 80 -0.93 -9.83 1.37
N GLU A 81 0.11 -10.66 1.27
CA GLU A 81 1.23 -10.47 0.35
C GLU A 81 0.76 -10.62 -1.11
N THR A 82 1.02 -9.61 -1.92
CA THR A 82 0.61 -9.53 -3.34
C THR A 82 1.76 -9.83 -4.30
N LYS A 83 3.01 -9.91 -3.81
CA LYS A 83 4.19 -10.11 -4.65
C LYS A 83 4.14 -11.42 -5.44
N GLY A 84 4.31 -11.30 -6.76
CA GLY A 84 4.42 -12.44 -7.68
C GLY A 84 3.09 -13.09 -8.04
N ILE A 85 1.98 -12.43 -7.72
CA ILE A 85 0.63 -12.81 -8.17
C ILE A 85 0.27 -11.93 -9.36
N MET A 86 -0.28 -12.51 -10.42
CA MET A 86 -0.80 -11.74 -11.54
C MET A 86 -2.03 -10.96 -11.13
N LEU A 87 -2.20 -9.74 -11.66
CA LEU A 87 -3.32 -8.88 -11.28
C LEU A 87 -4.69 -9.46 -11.67
N GLU A 88 -4.72 -10.42 -12.60
CA GLU A 88 -5.91 -11.18 -12.99
C GLU A 88 -6.30 -12.22 -11.93
N ASP A 89 -5.31 -12.80 -11.24
CA ASP A 89 -5.49 -13.83 -10.22
C ASP A 89 -5.69 -13.25 -8.80
N ILE A 90 -5.63 -11.91 -8.65
CA ILE A 90 -5.75 -11.25 -7.35
C ILE A 90 -7.10 -11.53 -6.68
N GLU A 91 -8.17 -11.74 -7.48
CA GLU A 91 -9.50 -12.07 -6.96
C GLU A 91 -9.52 -13.40 -6.21
N ALA A 92 -8.66 -14.36 -6.59
CA ALA A 92 -8.56 -15.65 -5.90
C ALA A 92 -7.98 -15.51 -4.48
N LEU A 93 -7.14 -14.49 -4.25
CA LEU A 93 -6.54 -14.19 -2.94
C LEU A 93 -7.59 -13.71 -1.93
N PHE A 94 -8.61 -12.99 -2.39
CA PHE A 94 -9.66 -12.42 -1.53
C PHE A 94 -10.94 -13.28 -1.46
N HIS A 95 -11.22 -14.13 -2.46
CA HIS A 95 -12.43 -14.94 -2.53
C HIS A 95 -12.32 -16.39 -2.00
N GLY A 96 -11.12 -16.91 -1.66
CA GLY A 96 -10.94 -18.33 -1.32
C GLY A 96 -10.08 -18.63 -0.09
N LYS A 97 -10.71 -19.04 1.01
CA LYS A 97 -10.05 -19.81 2.08
C LYS A 97 -9.56 -21.15 1.51
N GLY A 98 -8.25 -21.28 1.30
CA GLY A 98 -7.58 -22.56 1.15
C GLY A 98 -6.93 -22.78 -0.21
N ASN A 99 -5.60 -22.78 -0.21
CA ASN A 99 -4.69 -23.11 -1.32
C ASN A 99 -4.75 -22.16 -2.51
N VAL A 100 -3.85 -21.16 -2.48
CA VAL A 100 -3.32 -20.51 -3.68
C VAL A 100 -2.72 -21.60 -4.56
N GLN A 101 -3.50 -22.15 -5.49
CA GLN A 101 -2.94 -22.92 -6.59
C GLN A 101 -2.24 -21.90 -7.48
N LYS A 102 -0.89 -21.89 -7.43
CA LYS A 102 -0.09 -21.32 -8.52
C LYS A 102 -0.55 -22.04 -9.79
N ASN A 103 -1.41 -21.39 -10.57
CA ASN A 103 -1.81 -21.92 -11.85
C ASN A 103 -0.58 -21.80 -12.74
N ASP A 104 0.10 -22.92 -13.01
CA ASP A 104 1.29 -23.05 -13.89
C ASP A 104 1.07 -22.52 -15.32
N LYS A 105 -0.13 -22.03 -15.63
CA LYS A 105 -0.50 -21.40 -16.90
C LYS A 105 -0.28 -19.89 -16.92
N SER A 106 0.05 -19.25 -15.80
CA SER A 106 0.44 -17.84 -15.82
C SER A 106 1.83 -17.75 -16.45
N PRO A 107 1.99 -17.14 -17.64
CA PRO A 107 3.28 -17.09 -18.31
C PRO A 107 4.29 -16.47 -17.34
N ALA A 108 5.42 -17.16 -17.15
CA ALA A 108 6.52 -16.63 -16.35
C ALA A 108 6.84 -15.21 -16.82
N PHE A 109 7.24 -14.34 -15.90
CA PHE A 109 7.59 -12.95 -16.19
C PHE A 109 8.75 -12.92 -17.19
N GLU A 110 8.43 -13.01 -18.47
CA GLU A 110 9.41 -12.91 -19.54
C GLU A 110 9.79 -11.44 -19.59
N GLN A 111 10.96 -11.14 -19.03
CA GLN A 111 11.54 -9.82 -19.15
C GLN A 111 11.77 -9.57 -20.63
N ILE A 112 10.82 -8.88 -21.27
CA ILE A 112 10.96 -8.41 -22.64
C ILE A 112 12.19 -7.50 -22.63
N GLN A 113 13.31 -8.02 -23.15
CA GLN A 113 14.55 -7.29 -23.23
C GLN A 113 14.30 -6.04 -24.06
N SER A 114 14.46 -4.88 -23.42
CA SER A 114 14.17 -3.62 -24.07
C SER A 114 15.18 -3.42 -25.21
N PRO A 115 14.78 -2.87 -26.37
CA PRO A 115 15.71 -2.58 -27.47
C PRO A 115 16.79 -1.55 -27.10
N VAL A 116 16.75 -0.96 -25.90
CA VAL A 116 17.74 -0.03 -25.36
C VAL A 116 18.96 -0.77 -24.79
N ASP A 117 18.80 -2.02 -24.35
CA ASP A 117 19.89 -2.83 -23.78
C ASP A 117 20.72 -3.57 -24.86
N ALA A 118 20.34 -3.42 -26.13
CA ALA A 118 20.99 -4.01 -27.30
C ALA A 118 21.71 -2.98 -28.19
N ALA A 119 21.82 -1.72 -27.74
CA ALA A 119 22.47 -0.61 -28.46
C ALA A 119 23.76 -0.16 -27.78
#